data_AF-A0A2D8F898-F1
#
_entry.id   AF-A0A2D8F898-F1
#
_cell.length_a   1.000
_cell.length_b   1.000
_cell.length_c   1.000
_cell.angle_alpha   90.00
_cell.angle_beta   90.00
_cell.angle_gamma   90.00
#
_symmetry.space_group_name_H-M   'P 1'
#
loop_
_entity.id
_entity.type
_entity.pdbx_description
1 polymer ?
#
loop_
_entity_poly.entity_id
_entity_poly.type
_entity_poly.pdbx_seq_one_letter_code
_entity_poly.pdbx_strand_id
1 'polypeptide(L)'
;MQAAPMQATMPAAAPKQKMVAFLLGFFLGAFGVHNFYLGKKGMGLTQLLVTVLTLGFGALIIGPWALVQSIMIIMGKIDDADGNPLV
;
A
#
# COMPACT_ATOMS: atom_id res chain seq x y z
N MET A 1 -6.10 33.97 -31.25
CA MET A 1 -4.96 33.09 -30.89
C MET A 1 -5.20 32.61 -29.47
N GLN A 2 -5.75 31.40 -29.30
CA GLN A 2 -6.12 30.87 -27.98
C GLN A 2 -5.01 29.90 -27.57
N ALA A 3 -4.20 30.31 -26.60
CA ALA A 3 -3.15 29.47 -26.04
C ALA A 3 -3.79 28.30 -25.30
N ALA A 4 -3.59 27.08 -25.80
CA ALA A 4 -3.97 25.88 -25.08
C ALA A 4 -3.17 25.81 -23.76
N PRO A 5 -3.80 25.52 -22.61
CA PRO A 5 -3.04 25.25 -21.40
C PRO A 5 -2.22 23.98 -21.65
N MET A 6 -0.90 24.12 -21.69
CA MET A 6 0.03 23.00 -21.67
C MET A 6 -0.18 22.28 -20.34
N GLN A 7 -1.05 21.27 -20.32
CA GLN A 7 -1.17 20.35 -19.20
C GLN A 7 0.17 19.64 -19.07
N ALA A 8 0.96 20.05 -18.09
CA ALA A 8 2.17 19.35 -17.70
C ALA A 8 1.78 17.89 -17.44
N THR A 9 2.12 17.00 -18.35
CA THR A 9 1.98 15.56 -18.18
C THR A 9 3.01 15.18 -17.12
N MET A 10 2.66 15.33 -15.85
CA MET A 10 3.40 14.68 -14.79
C MET A 10 3.46 13.20 -15.20
N PRO A 11 4.65 12.57 -15.24
CA PRO A 11 4.73 11.16 -15.56
C PRO A 11 3.85 10.44 -14.55
N ALA A 12 2.71 9.93 -15.01
CA ALA A 12 1.84 9.10 -14.19
C ALA A 12 2.73 7.96 -13.67
N ALA A 13 2.92 7.89 -12.35
CA ALA A 13 3.68 6.83 -11.74
C ALA A 13 3.15 5.49 -12.29
N ALA A 14 4.06 4.59 -12.68
CA ALA A 14 3.68 3.33 -13.29
C ALA A 14 2.64 2.62 -12.41
N PRO A 15 1.55 2.09 -12.99
CA PRO A 15 0.47 1.51 -12.21
C PRO A 15 0.97 0.33 -11.39
N LYS A 16 0.63 0.32 -10.11
CA LYS A 16 1.08 -0.69 -9.15
C LYS A 16 0.25 -1.95 -9.27
N GLN A 17 0.90 -3.09 -9.12
CA GLN A 17 0.32 -4.41 -9.37
C GLN A 17 -0.44 -4.91 -8.12
N LYS A 18 -1.71 -5.24 -8.31
CA LYS A 18 -2.61 -5.77 -7.28
C LYS A 18 -2.10 -7.06 -6.68
N MET A 19 -1.65 -7.97 -7.54
CA MET A 19 -1.16 -9.29 -7.13
C MET A 19 0.10 -9.17 -6.29
N VAL A 20 1.00 -8.24 -6.63
CA VAL A 20 2.22 -7.97 -5.86
C VAL A 20 1.86 -7.40 -4.48
N ALA A 21 0.96 -6.41 -4.43
CA ALA A 21 0.51 -5.83 -3.18
C ALA A 21 -0.19 -6.87 -2.28
N PHE A 22 -0.99 -7.76 -2.86
CA PHE A 22 -1.64 -8.88 -2.16
C PHE A 22 -0.64 -9.88 -1.59
N LEU A 23 0.29 -10.39 -2.41
CA LEU A 23 1.32 -11.34 -1.95
C LEU A 23 2.17 -10.73 -0.83
N LEU A 24 2.56 -9.47 -0.99
CA LEU A 24 3.36 -8.75 0.00
C LEU A 24 2.59 -8.55 1.31
N GLY A 25 1.27 -8.34 1.23
CA GLY A 25 0.41 -8.24 2.39
C GLY A 25 0.13 -9.60 3.05
N PHE A 26 0.00 -10.67 2.27
CA PHE A 26 -0.27 -12.00 2.79
C PHE A 26 0.95 -12.61 3.50
N PHE A 27 2.13 -12.51 2.89
CA PHE A 27 3.36 -13.10 3.45
C PHE A 27 4.08 -12.15 4.42
N LEU A 28 4.14 -10.86 4.12
CA LEU A 28 4.89 -9.84 4.88
C LEU A 28 3.97 -8.79 5.51
N GLY A 29 2.68 -9.11 5.70
CA GLY A 29 1.66 -8.21 6.23
C GLY A 29 1.95 -7.68 7.62
N ALA A 30 2.48 -8.53 8.50
CA ALA A 30 2.85 -8.15 9.86
C ALA A 30 3.95 -7.07 9.91
N PHE A 31 4.77 -6.94 8.87
CA PHE A 31 5.80 -5.92 8.75
C PHE A 31 5.32 -4.66 8.01
N GLY A 32 4.13 -4.69 7.42
CA GLY A 32 3.53 -3.56 6.70
C GLY A 32 4.13 -3.23 5.34
N VAL A 33 4.87 -4.17 4.73
CA VAL A 33 5.60 -3.93 3.46
C VAL A 33 4.65 -3.62 2.29
N HIS A 34 3.43 -4.18 2.29
CA HIS A 34 2.40 -3.86 1.32
C HIS A 34 1.99 -2.38 1.34
N ASN A 35 1.94 -1.74 2.52
CA ASN A 35 1.64 -0.30 2.61
C ASN A 35 2.79 0.55 2.06
N PHE A 36 4.05 0.12 2.22
CA PHE A 36 5.19 0.78 1.58
C PHE A 36 5.14 0.66 0.06
N TYR A 37 4.77 -0.52 -0.46
CA TYR A 37 4.56 -0.73 -1.89
C TYR A 37 3.47 0.21 -2.42
N LEU A 38 2.34 0.31 -1.72
CA LEU A 38 1.25 1.25 -2.00
C LEU A 38 1.56 2.71 -1.63
N GLY A 39 2.83 3.09 -1.42
CA GLY A 39 3.21 4.48 -1.12
C GLY A 39 2.67 5.05 0.20
N LYS A 40 1.88 4.27 0.96
CA LYS A 40 1.28 4.61 2.26
C LYS A 40 2.32 4.47 3.37
N LYS A 41 3.37 5.29 3.27
CA LYS A 41 4.54 5.27 4.17
C LYS A 41 4.15 5.40 5.64
N GLY A 42 3.15 6.23 5.96
CA GLY A 42 2.67 6.39 7.34
C GLY A 42 2.10 5.09 7.92
N MET A 43 1.22 4.40 7.19
CA MET A 43 0.64 3.13 7.66
C MET A 43 1.68 2.02 7.75
N GLY A 44 2.55 1.91 6.74
CA GLY A 44 3.63 0.93 6.73
C GLY A 44 4.61 1.15 7.88
N LEU A 45 4.97 2.40 8.16
CA LEU A 45 5.88 2.74 9.26
C LEU A 45 5.26 2.46 10.62
N THR A 46 3.97 2.76 10.81
CA THR A 46 3.26 2.41 12.07
C THR A 46 3.25 0.90 12.29
N GLN A 47 2.95 0.11 11.27
CA GLN A 47 2.96 -1.36 11.37
C GLN A 47 4.37 -1.87 11.69
N LEU A 48 5.40 -1.34 11.03
CA LEU A 48 6.79 -1.72 11.28
C LEU A 48 7.22 -1.36 12.71
N LEU A 49 6.94 -0.13 13.17
CA LEU A 49 7.30 0.32 14.52
C LEU A 49 6.58 -0.48 15.59
N VAL A 50 5.27 -0.73 15.43
CA VAL A 50 4.52 -1.57 16.37
C VAL A 50 5.13 -2.98 16.42
N THR A 51 5.37 -3.59 15.27
CA THR A 51 5.94 -4.95 15.22
C THR A 51 7.35 -5.00 15.80
N VAL A 52 8.22 -4.03 15.53
CA VAL A 52 9.61 -4.00 16.04
C VAL A 52 9.69 -3.63 17.53
N LEU A 53 8.98 -2.57 17.96
CA LEU A 53 8.99 -2.12 19.36
C LEU A 53 8.36 -3.15 20.31
N THR A 54 7.40 -3.93 19.81
CA THR A 54 6.79 -5.03 20.57
C THR A 54 7.54 -6.35 20.35
N LEU A 55 8.78 -6.34 19.84
CA LEU A 55 9.60 -7.54 19.60
C LEU A 55 8.87 -8.66 18.84
N GLY A 56 8.00 -8.30 17.90
CA GLY A 56 7.20 -9.23 17.11
C GLY A 56 5.84 -9.61 17.71
N PHE A 57 5.56 -9.33 18.99
CA PHE A 57 4.25 -9.62 19.59
C PHE A 57 3.11 -8.80 18.95
N GLY A 58 3.43 -7.60 18.45
CA GLY A 58 2.51 -6.75 17.70
C GLY A 58 1.95 -7.43 16.45
N ALA A 59 2.66 -8.42 15.89
CA ALA A 59 2.22 -9.18 14.73
C ALA A 59 0.91 -9.95 14.98
N LEU A 60 0.57 -10.30 16.23
CA LEU A 60 -0.70 -10.97 16.55
C LEU A 60 -1.92 -10.06 16.31
N ILE A 61 -1.75 -8.75 16.47
CA ILE A 61 -2.82 -7.76 16.27
C ILE A 61 -2.75 -7.20 14.85
N ILE A 62 -1.53 -6.90 14.36
CA ILE A 62 -1.31 -6.36 13.01
C ILE A 62 -1.57 -7.41 11.93
N GLY A 63 -1.33 -8.70 12.20
CA GLY A 63 -1.50 -9.80 11.24
C GLY A 63 -2.94 -9.90 10.69
N PRO A 64 -3.97 -10.03 11.54
CA PRO A 64 -5.37 -10.02 11.10
C PRO A 64 -5.74 -8.76 10.32
N TRP A 65 -5.26 -7.59 10.76
CA TRP A 65 -5.48 -6.33 10.05
C TRP A 65 -4.84 -6.34 8.66
N ALA A 66 -3.59 -6.78 8.54
CA ALA A 66 -2.88 -6.89 7.27
C ALA A 66 -3.50 -7.93 6.33
N LEU A 67 -4.06 -9.02 6.88
CA LEU A 67 -4.80 -10.02 6.11
C LEU A 67 -6.07 -9.41 5.50
N VAL A 68 -6.85 -8.66 6.28
CA VAL A 68 -8.04 -7.95 5.78
C VAL A 68 -7.66 -6.95 4.67
N GLN A 69 -6.59 -6.19 4.86
CA GLN A 69 -6.07 -5.28 3.83
C GLN A 69 -5.67 -6.03 2.55
N SER A 70 -4.99 -7.18 2.69
CA SER A 70 -4.59 -8.01 1.55
C SER A 70 -5.80 -8.47 0.75
N ILE A 71 -6.85 -8.94 1.43
CA ILE A 71 -8.11 -9.33 0.77
C ILE A 71 -8.75 -8.12 0.09
N MET A 72 -8.80 -6.95 0.75
CA MET A 72 -9.34 -5.73 0.16
C MET A 72 -8.54 -5.25 -1.07
N ILE A 73 -7.22 -5.45 -1.09
CA ILE A 73 -6.35 -5.15 -2.24
C ILE A 73 -6.79 -5.98 -3.44
N ILE A 74 -6.93 -7.30 -3.31
CA ILE A 74 -7.31 -8.14 -4.44
C ILE A 74 -8.77 -7.88 -4.89
N MET A 75 -9.64 -7.50 -3.96
CA MET A 75 -10.99 -7.01 -4.26
C MET A 75 -11.02 -5.63 -4.95
N GLY A 76 -9.90 -4.91 -5.01
CA GLY A 76 -9.85 -3.57 -5.60
C GLY A 76 -10.51 -2.49 -4.78
N LYS A 77 -10.59 -2.67 -3.46
CA LYS A 77 -11.14 -1.66 -2.53
C LYS A 77 -10.06 -0.73 -1.97
N ILE A 78 -8.80 -0.93 -2.37
CA ILE A 78 -7.66 -0.17 -1.88
C ILE A 78 -6.89 0.38 -3.07
N ASP A 79 -6.79 1.70 -3.10
CA ASP A 79 -5.97 2.44 -4.04
C ASP A 79 -4.59 2.73 -3.46
N ASP A 80 -3.68 3.12 -4.35
CA ASP A 80 -2.34 3.61 -4.02
C ASP A 80 -2.39 4.95 -3.25
N ALA A 81 -1.26 5.39 -2.68
CA ALA A 81 -1.15 6.68 -2.00
C ALA A 81 -1.49 7.89 -2.90
N ASP A 82 -1.28 7.75 -4.21
CA ASP A 82 -1.63 8.76 -5.21
C ASP A 82 -3.12 8.69 -5.66
N GLY A 83 -3.92 7.80 -5.06
CA GLY A 83 -5.32 7.59 -5.42
C GLY A 83 -5.53 6.77 -6.70
N ASN A 84 -4.47 6.20 -7.25
CA ASN A 84 -4.54 5.37 -8.47
C ASN A 84 -5.04 3.95 -8.14
N PRO A 85 -5.95 3.39 -8.97
CA PRO A 85 -6.35 2.01 -8.82
C PRO A 85 -5.20 1.07 -9.16
N LEU A 86 -5.18 -0.07 -8.48
CA LEU A 86 -4.20 -1.13 -8.70
C LEU A 86 -4.61 -1.99 -9.90
N VAL A 87 -3.63 -2.28 -10.75
CA VAL A 87 -3.80 -3.10 -11.97
C VAL A 87 -3.56 -4.58 -11.73
#